data_AF-A0A8B6F783-F1
#
_entry.id   AF-A0A8B6F783-F1
#
_cell.length_a   1.000
_cell.length_b   1.000
_cell.length_c   1.000
_cell.angle_alpha   90.00
_cell.angle_beta   90.00
_cell.angle_gamma   90.00
#
_symmetry.space_group_name_H-M   'P 1'
#
loop_
_entity.id
_entity.type
_entity.pdbx_description
1 polymer ?
#
loop_
_entity_poly.entity_id
_entity_poly.type
_entity_poly.pdbx_seq_one_letter_code
_entity_poly.pdbx_strand_id
1 'polypeptide(L)'
;MALDDQEKKSSERKREKESPPTKVLIRRLPPSLTPETLLEQLSPLPSHEFYFVRADMSLGQNAFTRAYINFQSYEDVYNFRDQFDGYVFVDGK
;
A
#
# COMPACT_ATOMS: atom_id res chain seq x y z
N MET A 1 -8.72 27.32 23.00
CA MET A 1 -8.65 26.79 21.62
C MET A 1 -8.27 25.33 21.73
N ALA A 2 -9.22 24.42 21.54
CA ALA A 2 -9.06 23.00 21.77
C ALA A 2 -8.41 22.32 20.55
N LEU A 3 -7.22 21.76 20.80
CA LEU A 3 -6.61 20.49 20.37
C LEU A 3 -7.15 19.73 19.14
N ASP A 4 -6.18 19.39 18.27
CA ASP A 4 -5.96 18.12 17.55
C ASP A 4 -7.14 17.33 16.95
N ASP A 5 -7.33 17.47 15.64
CA ASP A 5 -8.05 16.50 14.80
C ASP A 5 -7.04 15.72 13.93
N GLN A 6 -6.31 14.81 14.59
CA GLN A 6 -5.55 13.76 13.90
C GLN A 6 -6.43 12.52 13.86
N GLU A 7 -7.16 12.32 12.75
CA GLU A 7 -8.01 11.15 12.53
C GLU A 7 -7.14 9.88 12.42
N LYS A 8 -6.87 9.29 13.58
CA LYS A 8 -6.26 7.98 13.73
C LYS A 8 -7.34 6.91 13.69
N LYS A 9 -7.29 6.12 12.62
CA LYS A 9 -7.18 4.65 12.70
C LYS A 9 -8.36 3.94 13.37
N SER A 10 -9.51 3.94 12.71
CA SER A 10 -10.57 2.94 12.94
C SER A 10 -10.21 1.62 12.24
N SER A 11 -9.23 0.93 12.80
CA SER A 11 -8.94 -0.48 12.50
C SER A 11 -10.00 -1.35 13.19
N GLU A 12 -11.18 -1.43 12.59
CA GLU A 12 -12.27 -2.28 13.06
C GLU A 12 -12.67 -3.26 11.97
N ARG A 13 -11.98 -4.40 11.88
CA ARG A 13 -12.55 -5.65 11.32
C ARG A 13 -11.98 -6.85 12.05
N LYS A 14 -12.79 -7.35 12.97
CA LYS A 14 -13.09 -8.76 13.25
C LYS A 14 -11.92 -9.74 13.18
N ARG A 15 -11.57 -10.24 14.37
CA ARG A 15 -11.02 -11.59 14.58
C ARG A 15 -12.00 -12.62 14.00
N GLU A 16 -11.78 -13.09 12.77
CA GLU A 16 -12.42 -14.31 12.27
C GLU A 16 -11.40 -15.11 11.43
N LYS A 17 -10.99 -16.25 11.99
CA LYS A 17 -10.21 -17.35 11.39
C LYS A 17 -8.73 -17.05 11.14
N GLU A 18 -7.90 -18.00 11.56
CA GLU A 18 -6.43 -18.06 11.47
C GLU A 18 -5.92 -18.21 10.03
N SER A 19 -6.54 -17.52 9.07
CA SER A 19 -6.01 -17.41 7.71
C SER A 19 -4.97 -16.29 7.67
N PRO A 20 -3.77 -16.55 7.13
CA PRO A 20 -2.74 -15.53 6.99
C PRO A 20 -3.28 -14.31 6.23
N PRO A 21 -2.90 -13.09 6.63
CA PRO A 21 -3.42 -11.87 6.03
C PRO A 21 -3.01 -11.80 4.56
N THR A 22 -3.99 -11.79 3.66
CA THR A 22 -3.76 -11.63 2.21
C THR A 22 -3.62 -10.16 1.78
N LYS A 23 -3.76 -9.23 2.74
CA LYS A 23 -3.67 -7.80 2.50
C LYS A 23 -2.24 -7.32 2.71
N VAL A 24 -1.64 -6.85 1.61
CA VAL A 24 -0.34 -6.21 1.59
C VAL A 24 -0.52 -4.70 1.48
N LEU A 25 0.38 -3.98 2.13
CA LEU A 25 0.35 -2.54 2.13
C LEU A 25 1.75 -2.00 1.92
N ILE A 26 1.89 -1.15 0.91
CA ILE A 26 3.13 -0.48 0.56
C ILE A 26 3.06 0.95 1.10
N ARG A 27 3.97 1.29 2.01
CA ARG A 27 4.09 2.63 2.61
C ARG A 27 5.30 3.35 2.06
N ARG A 28 5.28 4.68 2.18
CA ARG A 28 6.42 5.56 1.85
C ARG A 28 6.79 5.49 0.38
N LEU A 29 5.80 5.32 -0.48
CA LEU A 29 5.99 5.43 -1.92
C LEU A 29 6.23 6.91 -2.30
N PRO A 30 6.97 7.17 -3.40
CA PRO A 30 7.20 8.53 -3.87
C PRO A 30 5.90 9.29 -4.16
N PRO A 31 5.78 10.58 -3.81
CA PRO A 31 4.56 11.35 -4.00
C PRO A 31 4.08 11.46 -5.46
N SER A 32 5.01 11.41 -6.40
CA SER A 32 4.79 11.51 -7.83
C SER A 32 4.48 10.17 -8.51
N LEU A 33 4.64 9.05 -7.79
CA LEU A 33 4.33 7.73 -8.31
C LEU A 33 2.84 7.62 -8.63
N THR A 34 2.53 7.09 -9.81
CA THR A 34 1.16 6.84 -10.25
C THR A 34 0.75 5.39 -9.96
N PRO A 35 -0.56 5.13 -9.79
CA PRO A 35 -1.06 3.76 -9.64
C PRO A 35 -0.71 2.87 -10.83
N GLU A 36 -0.70 3.41 -12.05
CA GLU A 36 -0.41 2.68 -13.28
C GLU A 36 1.05 2.23 -13.31
N THR A 37 2.00 3.13 -13.06
CA THR A 37 3.42 2.79 -12.99
C THR A 37 3.71 1.82 -11.86
N LEU A 38 3.04 1.96 -10.71
CA LEU A 38 3.17 0.99 -9.63
C LEU A 38 2.68 -0.38 -10.07
N LEU A 39 1.51 -0.49 -10.69
CA LEU A 39 0.99 -1.76 -11.20
C LEU A 39 1.90 -2.39 -12.27
N GLU A 40 2.50 -1.58 -13.14
CA GLU A 40 3.48 -2.06 -14.12
C GLU A 40 4.74 -2.62 -13.45
N GLN A 41 5.29 -1.93 -12.45
CA GLN A 41 6.46 -2.41 -11.71
C GLN A 41 6.17 -3.67 -10.90
N LEU A 42 4.93 -3.80 -10.41
CA LEU A 42 4.52 -4.98 -9.69
C LEU A 42 4.17 -6.15 -10.63
N SER A 43 3.92 -5.88 -11.91
CA SER A 43 3.58 -6.89 -12.91
C SER A 43 4.72 -7.90 -13.09
N PRO A 44 4.44 -9.22 -13.14
CA PRO A 44 3.12 -9.86 -13.22
C PRO A 44 2.49 -10.11 -11.85
N LEU A 45 1.43 -9.37 -11.52
CA LEU A 45 0.62 -9.62 -10.32
C LEU A 45 -0.52 -10.61 -10.64
N PRO A 46 -0.75 -11.63 -9.79
CA PRO A 46 -1.90 -12.53 -9.87
C PRO A 46 -3.23 -11.78 -9.57
N SER A 47 -4.38 -12.46 -9.58
CA SER A 47 -5.67 -11.79 -9.34
C SER A 47 -5.71 -11.10 -7.97
N HIS A 48 -5.80 -9.78 -7.98
CA HIS A 48 -5.71 -8.93 -6.79
C HIS A 48 -6.66 -7.74 -6.90
N GLU A 49 -7.07 -7.23 -5.74
CA GLU A 49 -7.79 -5.96 -5.62
C GLU A 49 -6.79 -4.88 -5.18
N PHE A 50 -6.59 -3.88 -6.06
CA PHE A 50 -5.61 -2.81 -5.87
C PHE A 50 -6.31 -1.48 -5.53
N TYR A 51 -5.83 -0.80 -4.49
CA TYR A 51 -6.31 0.51 -4.09
C TYR A 51 -5.14 1.46 -3.80
N PHE A 52 -5.08 2.57 -4.52
CA PHE A 52 -4.02 3.55 -4.42
C PHE A 52 -4.49 4.84 -3.74
N VAL A 53 -3.69 5.31 -2.78
CA VAL A 53 -3.89 6.58 -2.09
C VAL A 53 -2.80 7.53 -2.53
N ARG A 54 -3.23 8.59 -3.23
CA ARG A 54 -2.36 9.67 -3.68
C ARG A 54 -1.75 10.40 -2.49
N ALA A 55 -0.54 10.92 -2.66
CA ALA A 55 0.10 11.73 -1.64
C ALA A 55 -0.71 13.01 -1.43
N ASP A 56 -0.93 13.35 -0.17
CA ASP A 56 -1.49 14.64 0.19
C ASP A 56 -0.34 15.65 0.28
N MET A 57 -0.24 16.53 -0.72
CA MET A 57 0.79 17.56 -0.79
C MET A 57 0.69 18.59 0.35
N SER A 58 -0.46 18.68 1.04
CA SER A 58 -0.58 19.53 2.23
C SER A 58 0.30 19.06 3.40
N LEU A 59 0.70 17.78 3.39
CA LEU A 59 1.60 17.20 4.40
C LEU A 59 3.09 17.54 4.16
N GLY A 60 3.40 18.32 3.12
CA GLY A 60 4.75 18.79 2.82
C GLY A 60 5.76 17.65 2.64
N GLN A 61 6.82 17.65 3.45
CA GLN A 61 7.86 16.59 3.44
C GLN A 61 7.34 15.18 3.76
N ASN A 62 6.12 15.06 4.29
CA ASN A 62 5.47 13.79 4.59
C ASN A 62 4.43 13.39 3.54
N ALA A 63 4.39 14.08 2.40
CA ALA A 63 3.58 13.71 1.25
C ALA A 63 4.09 12.39 0.67
N PHE A 64 3.56 11.28 1.17
CA PHE A 64 3.84 9.94 0.68
C PHE A 64 2.58 9.31 0.12
N THR A 65 2.72 8.63 -1.01
CA THR A 65 1.66 7.77 -1.56
C THR A 65 1.63 6.45 -0.79
N ARG A 66 0.48 5.77 -0.85
CA ARG A 66 0.28 4.45 -0.23
C ARG A 66 -0.49 3.57 -1.19
N ALA A 67 -0.17 2.29 -1.22
CA ALA A 67 -0.92 1.31 -1.99
C ALA A 67 -1.36 0.17 -1.10
N TYR A 68 -2.59 -0.27 -1.29
CA TYR A 68 -3.20 -1.41 -0.65
C TYR A 68 -3.44 -2.45 -1.73
N ILE A 69 -2.97 -3.67 -1.50
CA ILE A 69 -3.12 -4.78 -2.42
C ILE A 69 -3.74 -5.92 -1.62
N ASN A 70 -4.87 -6.40 -2.08
CA ASN A 70 -5.55 -7.53 -1.47
C ASN A 70 -5.46 -8.72 -2.43
N PHE A 71 -4.67 -9.72 -2.06
CA PHE A 71 -4.50 -10.94 -2.83
C PHE A 71 -5.61 -11.95 -2.52
N GLN A 72 -5.86 -12.87 -3.46
CA GLN A 72 -6.78 -13.98 -3.25
C GLN A 72 -6.14 -15.13 -2.48
N SER A 73 -4.86 -15.46 -2.76
CA SER A 73 -4.11 -16.48 -2.03
C SER A 73 -3.02 -15.88 -1.15
N TYR A 74 -2.67 -16.61 -0.10
CA TYR A 74 -1.56 -16.26 0.78
C TYR A 74 -0.20 -16.54 0.12
N GLU A 75 -0.13 -17.50 -0.80
CA GLU A 75 1.07 -17.84 -1.56
C GLU A 75 1.54 -16.63 -2.39
N ASP A 76 0.58 -15.92 -2.98
CA ASP A 76 0.85 -14.69 -3.74
C ASP A 76 1.43 -13.59 -2.84
N VAL A 77 1.00 -13.51 -1.58
CA VAL A 77 1.58 -12.58 -0.61
C VAL A 77 3.03 -12.92 -0.30
N TYR A 78 3.37 -14.21 -0.15
CA TYR A 78 4.75 -14.63 0.07
C TYR A 78 5.63 -14.32 -1.13
N ASN A 79 5.17 -14.63 -2.35
CA ASN A 79 5.88 -14.30 -3.58
C ASN A 79 6.07 -12.79 -3.75
N PHE A 80 5.01 -12.01 -3.49
CA PHE A 80 5.08 -10.56 -3.52
C PHE A 80 6.09 -10.03 -2.51
N ARG A 81 6.04 -10.53 -1.27
CA ARG A 81 7.00 -10.14 -0.25
C ARG A 81 8.41 -10.46 -0.72
N ASP A 82 8.71 -11.68 -1.15
CA ASP A 82 10.06 -12.08 -1.54
C ASP A 82 10.62 -11.24 -2.70
N GLN A 83 9.78 -10.90 -3.69
CA GLN A 83 10.19 -10.07 -4.83
C GLN A 83 10.32 -8.59 -4.49
N PHE A 84 9.46 -8.05 -3.62
CA PHE A 84 9.37 -6.60 -3.37
C PHE A 84 9.94 -6.18 -2.00
N ASP A 85 10.44 -7.11 -1.18
CA ASP A 85 11.14 -6.80 0.08
C ASP A 85 12.43 -6.03 -0.23
N GLY A 86 12.49 -4.77 0.19
CA GLY A 86 13.60 -3.87 -0.11
C GLY A 86 13.59 -3.27 -1.51
N TYR A 87 12.55 -3.51 -2.31
CA TYR A 87 12.42 -2.89 -3.63
C TYR A 87 12.22 -1.37 -3.49
N VAL A 88 13.07 -0.61 -4.18
CA VAL A 88 13.01 0.85 -4.19
C VAL A 88 12.16 1.28 -5.37
N PHE A 89 10.91 1.66 -5.09
CA PHE A 89 10.04 2.27 -6.08
C PHE A 89 10.60 3.64 -6.47
N VAL A 90 10.98 3.77 -7.75
CA VAL A 90 11.45 5.02 -8.33
C VAL A 90 10.31 5.72 -9.04
N ASP A 91 10.27 7.04 -8.89
CA ASP A 91 9.40 7.90 -9.68
C ASP A 91 10.09 8.31 -10.99
N GLY A 92 9.30 8.49 -12.04
CA GLY A 92 9.77 8.98 -13.33
C GLY A 92 9.93 10.50 -13.30
N LYS A 93 10.99 10.98 -12.65
CA LYS A 93 11.36 12.40 -12.66
C LYS A 93 12.35 12.72 -13.77
#